data_AF-A0A0D0HGH9-F1
#
_entry.id   AF-A0A0D0HGH9-F1
#
_cell.length_a   1.000
_cell.length_b   1.000
_cell.length_c   1.000
_cell.angle_alpha   90.00
_cell.angle_beta   90.00
_cell.angle_gamma   90.00
#
_symmetry.space_group_name_H-M   'P 1'
#
loop_
_entity.id
_entity.type
_entity.pdbx_description
1 polymer ?
#
loop_
_entity_poly.entity_id
_entity_poly.type
_entity_poly.pdbx_seq_one_letter_code
_entity_poly.pdbx_strand_id
1 'polypeptide(L)' 'MGLLSDVLSRPGSWWISSKSDPRWNESGRAETVSILSMPKEVKNAKRRLSRRLGAAPADLEWGVMKD' A
#
# COMPACT_ATOMS: atom_id res chain seq x y z
N MET A 1 -0.51 28.03 9.19
CA MET A 1 0.17 26.89 8.54
C MET A 1 -0.68 25.63 8.73
N GLY A 2 -1.79 25.44 8.00
CA GLY A 2 -2.70 24.32 8.32
C GLY A 2 -3.79 24.02 7.29
N LEU A 3 -3.49 24.09 5.99
CA LEU A 3 -4.50 23.86 4.94
C LEU A 3 -4.11 22.84 3.86
N LEU A 4 -2.87 22.34 3.87
CA LEU A 4 -2.41 21.37 2.86
C LEU A 4 -2.35 19.93 3.38
N SER A 5 -2.32 19.71 4.70
CA SER A 5 -2.24 18.37 5.31
C SER A 5 -3.56 17.59 5.22
N ASP A 6 -4.69 18.24 5.43
CA ASP A 6 -6.01 17.60 5.48
C ASP A 6 -6.61 17.28 4.10
N VAL A 7 -6.12 17.91 3.04
CA VAL A 7 -6.60 17.68 1.66
C VAL A 7 -5.93 16.46 1.02
N LEU A 8 -4.75 16.06 1.50
CA LEU A 8 -3.91 15.02 0.88
C LEU A 8 -4.03 13.65 1.54
N SER A 9 -4.75 13.57 2.66
CA SER A 9 -4.90 12.39 3.50
C SER A 9 -6.39 12.08 3.64
N ARG A 10 -6.87 11.09 2.90
CA ARG A 10 -8.26 10.63 3.01
C ARG A 10 -8.29 9.13 3.28
N PRO A 11 -9.35 8.59 3.88
CA PRO A 11 -9.57 7.16 3.89
C PRO A 11 -9.57 6.63 2.46
N GLY A 12 -9.08 5.41 2.30
CA GLY A 12 -9.08 4.77 1.00
C GLY A 12 -8.66 3.32 1.07
N SER A 13 -8.69 2.69 -0.08
CA SER A 13 -8.30 1.29 -0.25
C SER A 13 -6.88 1.20 -0.81
N TRP A 14 -6.16 0.13 -0.48
CA TRP A 14 -4.83 -0.15 -1.00
C TRP A 14 -4.76 -1.57 -1.51
N TRP A 15 -3.82 -1.81 -2.42
CA TRP A 15 -3.53 -3.14 -2.95
C TRP A 15 -2.03 -3.31 -3.22
N ILE A 16 -1.60 -4.56 -3.17
CA ILE A 16 -0.29 -5.08 -3.58
C ILE A 16 -0.60 -6.24 -4.53
N SER A 17 0.10 -6.29 -5.66
CA SER A 17 -0.08 -7.34 -6.66
C SER A 17 1.25 -7.71 -7.30
N SER A 18 1.45 -8.99 -7.56
CA SER A 18 2.53 -9.52 -8.40
C SER A 18 1.93 -10.54 -9.36
N LYS A 19 2.37 -10.48 -10.62
CA LYS A 19 1.97 -11.45 -11.66
C LYS A 19 2.77 -12.74 -11.51
N SER A 20 4.02 -12.64 -11.09
CA SER A 20 4.94 -13.77 -10.96
C SER A 20 4.74 -14.56 -9.66
N ASP A 21 4.34 -13.92 -8.55
CA ASP A 21 4.00 -14.59 -7.30
C ASP A 21 2.69 -14.07 -6.68
N PRO A 22 1.55 -14.70 -6.99
CA PRO A 22 0.24 -14.33 -6.45
C PRO A 22 0.13 -14.40 -4.93
N ARG A 23 1.08 -15.04 -4.23
CA ARG A 23 1.10 -15.06 -2.75
C ARG A 23 1.36 -13.68 -2.16
N TRP A 24 1.94 -12.78 -2.94
CA TRP A 24 2.14 -11.38 -2.59
C TRP A 24 0.89 -10.52 -2.79
N ASN A 25 -0.18 -11.06 -3.37
CA ASN A 25 -1.40 -10.30 -3.63
C ASN A 25 -2.16 -10.06 -2.32
N GLU A 26 -2.34 -8.79 -1.98
CA GLU A 26 -3.04 -8.40 -0.76
C GLU A 26 -3.71 -7.04 -0.96
N SER A 27 -4.87 -6.85 -0.36
CA SER A 27 -5.57 -5.57 -0.37
C SER A 27 -6.21 -5.30 0.98
N GLY A 28 -6.50 -4.03 1.24
CA GLY A 28 -7.10 -3.61 2.49
C GLY A 28 -7.55 -2.16 2.47
N ARG A 29 -8.04 -1.70 3.62
CA ARG A 29 -8.35 -0.28 3.84
C ARG A 29 -7.25 0.40 4.64
N ALA A 30 -7.12 1.70 4.44
CA ALA A 30 -6.28 2.58 5.22
C ALA A 30 -7.10 3.80 5.62
N GLU A 31 -6.97 4.22 6.88
CA GLU A 31 -7.61 5.44 7.40
C GLU A 31 -7.03 6.70 6.75
N THR A 32 -5.81 6.59 6.21
CA THR A 32 -5.13 7.67 5.52
C THR A 32 -4.32 7.12 4.35
N VAL A 33 -4.77 7.39 3.13
CA VAL A 33 -3.99 7.22 1.90
C VAL A 33 -3.57 8.57 1.34
N SER A 34 -2.30 8.65 0.94
CA SER A 34 -1.75 9.80 0.22
C SER A 34 -1.21 9.33 -1.12
N ILE A 35 -1.42 10.14 -2.17
CA ILE A 35 -0.85 9.87 -3.50
C ILE A 35 0.64 10.23 -3.59
N LEU A 36 1.13 11.02 -2.65
CA LEU A 36 2.52 11.51 -2.65
C LEU A 36 3.46 10.58 -1.89
N SER A 37 2.93 9.63 -1.12
CA SER A 37 3.75 8.70 -0.34
C SER A 37 3.05 7.37 -0.12
N MET A 38 3.85 6.30 -0.07
CA MET A 38 3.34 4.96 0.25
C MET A 38 2.75 4.94 1.67
N PRO A 39 1.46 4.57 1.84
CA PRO A 39 0.83 4.47 3.16
C PRO A 39 1.53 3.47 4.07
N LYS A 40 1.35 3.65 5.37
CA LYS A 40 1.93 2.78 6.40
C LYS A 40 1.43 1.35 6.29
N GLU A 41 0.18 1.18 5.89
CA GLU A 41 -0.53 -0.09 5.71
C GLU A 41 0.14 -0.91 4.59
N VAL A 42 0.41 -0.28 3.45
CA VAL A 42 1.14 -0.91 2.33
C VAL A 42 2.56 -1.29 2.77
N LYS A 43 3.27 -0.40 3.49
CA LYS A 43 4.60 -0.73 4.04
C LYS A 43 4.56 -1.91 5.01
N ASN A 44 3.53 -1.97 5.85
CA ASN A 44 3.36 -3.04 6.82
C ASN A 44 3.02 -4.37 6.13
N ALA A 45 2.14 -4.36 5.12
CA ALA A 45 1.82 -5.53 4.31
C ALA A 45 3.06 -6.04 3.56
N LYS A 46 3.80 -5.17 2.86
CA LYS A 46 5.08 -5.55 2.22
C LYS A 46 6.07 -6.17 3.19
N ARG A 47 6.22 -5.59 4.39
CA ARG A 47 7.12 -6.12 5.43
C ARG A 47 6.66 -7.48 5.96
N ARG A 48 5.35 -7.65 6.18
CA ARG A 48 4.77 -8.92 6.65
C ARG A 48 4.89 -10.01 5.61
N LEU A 49 4.57 -9.71 4.35
CA LEU A 49 4.73 -10.61 3.21
C LEU A 49 6.21 -10.97 3.02
N SER A 50 7.12 -10.01 3.11
CA SER A 50 8.55 -10.28 2.99
C SER A 50 9.07 -11.21 4.10
N ARG A 51 8.60 -11.05 5.34
CA ARG A 51 8.94 -11.99 6.42
C ARG A 51 8.39 -13.40 6.20
N ARG A 52 7.25 -13.53 5.51
CA ARG A 52 6.55 -14.81 5.31
C ARG A 52 7.00 -15.53 4.03
N LEU A 53 7.26 -14.78 2.97
CA LEU A 53 7.50 -15.28 1.61
C LEU A 53 8.94 -15.05 1.13
N GLY A 54 9.71 -14.21 1.83
CA GLY A 54 11.10 -13.90 1.50
C GLY A 54 11.25 -12.62 0.67
N ALA A 55 12.07 -12.69 -0.37
CA ALA A 55 12.35 -11.56 -1.24
C ALA A 55 11.09 -11.14 -2.04
N ALA A 56 10.90 -9.83 -2.20
CA ALA A 56 9.83 -9.30 -3.02
C ALA A 56 10.04 -9.64 -4.51
N PRO A 57 8.99 -10.02 -5.24
CA PRO A 57 9.04 -10.18 -6.69
C PRO A 57 9.47 -8.88 -7.38
N ALA A 58 10.19 -9.01 -8.50
CA ALA A 58 10.64 -7.85 -9.27
C ALA A 58 9.48 -7.07 -9.91
N ASP A 59 8.35 -7.74 -10.14
CA ASP A 59 7.11 -7.19 -10.70
C ASP A 59 6.09 -6.80 -9.62
N LEU A 60 6.52 -6.65 -8.37
CA LEU A 60 5.64 -6.30 -7.27
C LEU A 60 5.17 -4.85 -7.41
N GLU A 61 3.89 -4.69 -7.70
CA GLU A 61 3.20 -3.41 -7.79
C GLU A 61 2.34 -3.16 -6.55
N TRP A 62 2.08 -1.88 -6.27
CA TRP A 62 1.15 -1.47 -5.23
C TRP A 62 0.45 -0.19 -5.65
N GLY A 63 -0.74 0.02 -5.11
CA GLY A 63 -1.52 1.20 -5.40
C GLY A 63 -2.43 1.58 -4.24
N VAL A 64 -2.94 2.80 -4.32
CA VAL A 64 -3.94 3.34 -3.41
C VAL A 64 -5.07 3.93 -4.23
N MET A 65 -6.30 3.71 -3.77
CA MET A 65 -7.51 4.29 -4.33
C MET A 65 -8.13 5.15 -3.23
N LYS A 66 -8.39 6.41 -3.54
CA LYS A 66 -9.16 7.28 -2.64
C LYS A 66 -10.63 6.89 -2.77
N ASP A 67 -11.28 6.65 -1.64
CA ASP A 67 -12.73 6.51 -1.57
C ASP A 67 -13.40 7.89 -1.46
#